data_AF-A0A8I1IUV2-F1
#
_entry.id   AF-A0A8I1IUV2-F1
#
_cell.length_a   1.000
_cell.length_b   1.000
_cell.length_c   1.000
_cell.angle_alpha   90.00
_cell.angle_beta   90.00
_cell.angle_gamma   90.00
#
_symmetry.space_group_name_H-M   'P 1'
#
loop_
_entity.id
_entity.type
_entity.pdbx_description
1 polymer ?
#
loop_
_entity_poly.entity_id
_entity_poly.type
_entity_poly.pdbx_seq_one_letter_code
_entity_poly.pdbx_strand_id
1 'polypeptide(L)'
;LGLQAKTAHEVLKAQERRIRLQKLKGELVDRARAETLMFRLARDERDAWVTWPARVAALMASELTAALGDGREVEAAQMQKVLEAHVRAQLDSLAEVRPGLG
;
A
#
# COMPACT_ATOMS: atom_id res chain seq x y z
N LEU A 1 -50.34 6.82 -13.27
CA LEU A 1 -49.70 7.42 -12.07
C LEU A 1 -49.71 6.49 -10.85
N GLY A 2 -50.84 5.95 -10.39
CA GLY A 2 -50.89 5.08 -9.20
C GLY A 2 -50.21 3.70 -9.34
N LEU A 3 -50.25 3.07 -10.52
CA LEU A 3 -49.59 1.77 -10.75
C LEU A 3 -48.06 1.89 -10.77
N GLN A 4 -47.54 2.94 -11.42
CA GLN A 4 -46.10 3.24 -11.49
C GLN A 4 -45.51 3.51 -10.10
N ALA A 5 -46.25 4.23 -9.23
CA ALA A 5 -45.83 4.47 -7.85
C ALA A 5 -45.74 3.18 -7.02
N LYS A 6 -46.69 2.26 -7.19
CA LYS A 6 -46.66 0.94 -6.52
C LYS A 6 -45.51 0.07 -7.01
N THR A 7 -45.26 0.03 -8.32
CA THR A 7 -44.13 -0.71 -8.90
C THR A 7 -42.79 -0.13 -8.41
N ALA A 8 -42.63 1.19 -8.40
CA ALA A 8 -41.43 1.84 -7.89
C ALA A 8 -41.17 1.50 -6.40
N HIS A 9 -42.22 1.49 -5.58
CA HIS A 9 -42.11 1.13 -4.17
C HIS A 9 -41.63 -0.31 -3.96
N GLU A 10 -42.20 -1.28 -4.69
CA GLU A 10 -41.79 -2.68 -4.59
C GLU A 10 -40.36 -2.91 -5.12
N VAL A 11 -39.94 -2.19 -6.17
CA VAL A 11 -38.55 -2.23 -6.66
C VAL A 11 -37.58 -1.72 -5.61
N LEU A 12 -37.86 -0.59 -4.96
CA LEU A 12 -37.01 -0.04 -3.90
C LEU A 12 -36.91 -1.02 -2.71
N LYS A 13 -38.02 -1.62 -2.30
CA LYS A 13 -38.06 -2.61 -1.22
C LYS A 13 -37.26 -3.87 -1.56
N ALA A 14 -37.31 -4.33 -2.81
CA ALA A 14 -36.51 -5.46 -3.28
C ALA A 14 -35.00 -5.11 -3.29
N GLN A 15 -34.64 -3.91 -3.73
CA GLN A 15 -33.26 -3.42 -3.69
C GLN A 15 -32.71 -3.33 -2.26
N GLU A 16 -33.49 -2.79 -1.32
CA GLU A 16 -33.11 -2.70 0.09
C GLU A 16 -32.87 -4.08 0.71
N ARG A 17 -33.79 -5.03 0.48
CA ARG A 17 -33.64 -6.42 0.94
C ARG A 17 -32.38 -7.06 0.35
N ARG A 18 -32.09 -6.82 -0.93
CA ARG A 18 -30.88 -7.33 -1.58
C ARG A 18 -29.63 -6.80 -0.89
N ILE A 19 -29.52 -5.48 -0.71
CA ILE A 19 -28.36 -4.85 -0.05
C ILE A 19 -28.19 -5.39 1.38
N ARG A 20 -29.29 -5.53 2.13
CA ARG A 20 -29.24 -6.09 3.50
C ARG A 20 -28.70 -7.52 3.53
N LEU A 21 -29.14 -8.37 2.60
CA LEU A 21 -28.62 -9.74 2.49
C LEU A 21 -27.13 -9.75 2.13
N GLN A 22 -26.69 -8.91 1.19
CA GLN A 22 -25.28 -8.81 0.81
C GLN A 22 -24.41 -8.35 2.00
N LYS A 23 -24.89 -7.39 2.80
CA LYS A 23 -24.21 -6.97 4.05
C LYS A 23 -24.10 -8.11 5.05
N LEU A 24 -25.18 -8.86 5.29
CA LEU A 24 -25.18 -9.98 6.25
C LEU A 24 -24.25 -11.12 5.81
N LYS A 25 -24.12 -11.34 4.50
CA LYS A 25 -23.20 -12.33 3.93
C LYS A 25 -21.73 -11.85 3.88
N GLY A 26 -21.46 -10.59 4.23
CA GLY A 26 -20.12 -10.01 4.15
C GLY A 26 -19.64 -9.72 2.72
N GLU A 27 -20.56 -9.63 1.75
CA GLU A 27 -20.24 -9.39 0.33
C GLU A 27 -19.96 -7.90 0.04
N LEU A 28 -20.33 -6.99 0.95
CA LEU A 28 -20.10 -5.55 0.80
C LEU A 28 -18.98 -5.07 1.71
N VAL A 29 -18.14 -4.21 1.17
CA VAL A 29 -17.09 -3.51 1.92
C VAL A 29 -17.50 -2.06 2.14
N ASP A 30 -17.27 -1.55 3.35
CA ASP A 30 -17.37 -0.11 3.61
C ASP A 30 -16.22 0.62 2.92
N ARG A 31 -16.55 1.46 1.95
CA ARG A 31 -15.56 2.16 1.11
C ARG A 31 -14.62 3.03 1.93
N ALA A 32 -15.15 3.83 2.86
CA ALA A 32 -14.33 4.75 3.66
C ALA A 32 -13.36 3.98 4.57
N ARG A 33 -13.81 2.85 5.13
CA ARG A 33 -12.97 1.95 5.92
C ARG A 33 -11.90 1.28 5.06
N ALA A 34 -12.25 0.81 3.87
CA ALA A 34 -11.30 0.20 2.94
C ALA A 34 -10.21 1.19 2.53
N GLU A 35 -10.59 2.40 2.14
CA GLU A 35 -9.65 3.48 1.81
C GLU A 35 -8.71 3.76 2.99
N THR A 36 -9.26 3.95 4.19
CA THR A 36 -8.46 4.18 5.42
C THR A 36 -7.45 3.05 5.68
N LEU A 37 -7.87 1.79 5.54
CA LEU A 37 -7.00 0.64 5.75
C LEU A 37 -5.89 0.57 4.69
N MET A 38 -6.23 0.82 3.42
CA MET A 38 -5.25 0.81 2.33
C MET A 38 -4.21 1.93 2.50
N PHE A 39 -4.63 3.14 2.86
CA PHE A 39 -3.69 4.24 3.11
C PHE A 39 -2.77 3.95 4.31
N ARG A 40 -3.30 3.32 5.36
CA ARG A 40 -2.49 2.89 6.50
C ARG A 40 -1.45 1.85 6.08
N LEU A 41 -1.88 0.79 5.39
CA LEU A 41 -0.97 -0.26 4.91
C LEU A 41 0.12 0.31 3.99
N ALA A 42 -0.25 1.18 3.05
CA ALA A 42 0.71 1.81 2.15
C ALA A 42 1.72 2.68 2.91
N ARG A 43 1.28 3.37 3.96
CA ARG A 43 2.16 4.14 4.84
C ARG A 43 3.10 3.24 5.62
N ASP A 44 2.59 2.18 6.23
CA ASP A 44 3.38 1.24 7.02
C ASP A 44 4.48 0.60 6.14
N GLU A 45 4.12 0.23 4.91
CA GLU A 45 5.07 -0.29 3.92
C GLU A 45 6.15 0.76 3.56
N ARG A 46 5.75 2.00 3.25
CA ARG A 46 6.70 3.09 2.98
C ARG A 46 7.64 3.32 4.15
N ASP A 47 7.12 3.37 5.37
CA ASP A 47 7.92 3.63 6.58
C ASP A 47 8.89 2.45 6.86
N ALA A 48 8.51 1.21 6.53
CA ALA A 48 9.38 0.04 6.58
C ALA A 48 10.54 0.13 5.58
N TRP A 49 10.28 0.60 4.35
CA TRP A 49 11.32 0.83 3.33
C TRP A 49 12.24 1.99 3.69
N VAL A 50 11.72 3.12 4.18
CA VAL A 50 12.54 4.28 4.60
C VAL A 50 13.55 3.90 5.68
N THR A 51 13.18 3.01 6.59
CA THR A 51 14.04 2.58 7.70
C THR A 51 14.94 1.39 7.35
N TRP A 52 14.71 0.72 6.22
CA TRP A 52 15.45 -0.48 5.82
C TRP A 52 16.94 -0.24 5.54
N PRO A 53 17.38 0.81 4.82
CA PRO A 53 18.79 1.07 4.56
C PRO A 53 19.66 1.08 5.82
N ALA A 54 19.21 1.77 6.86
CA ALA A 54 19.93 1.85 8.14
C ALA A 54 20.08 0.48 8.83
N ARG A 55 19.15 -0.45 8.61
CA ARG A 55 19.23 -1.81 9.17
C ARG A 55 20.21 -2.71 8.41
N VAL A 56 20.29 -2.57 7.08
CA VAL A 56 21.05 -3.52 6.23
C VAL A 56 22.42 -3.01 5.81
N ALA A 57 22.69 -1.71 5.87
CA ALA A 57 23.90 -1.12 5.30
C ALA A 57 25.20 -1.74 5.85
N ALA A 58 25.29 -1.92 7.17
CA ALA A 58 26.46 -2.54 7.79
C ALA A 58 26.64 -4.00 7.39
N LEU A 59 25.54 -4.76 7.28
CA LEU A 59 25.55 -6.16 6.85
C LEU A 59 26.04 -6.26 5.40
N MET A 60 25.44 -5.50 4.49
CA MET A 60 25.83 -5.50 3.08
C MET A 60 27.27 -5.02 2.86
N ALA A 61 27.71 -4.01 3.60
CA ALA A 61 29.08 -3.52 3.55
C ALA A 61 30.09 -4.60 3.99
N SER A 62 29.78 -5.34 5.05
CA SER A 62 30.59 -6.47 5.52
C SER A 62 30.62 -7.61 4.51
N GLU A 63 29.47 -7.99 3.95
CA GLU A 63 29.35 -9.04 2.94
C GLU A 63 30.17 -8.72 1.68
N LEU A 64 30.10 -7.48 1.19
CA LEU A 64 30.87 -7.04 0.03
C LEU A 64 32.38 -6.99 0.31
N THR A 65 32.78 -6.50 1.49
CA THR A 65 34.20 -6.48 1.90
C THR A 65 34.77 -7.90 1.91
N ALA A 66 34.03 -8.85 2.49
CA ALA A 66 34.42 -10.26 2.53
C ALA A 66 34.47 -10.88 1.12
N ALA A 67 33.50 -10.56 0.25
CA ALA A 67 33.43 -11.07 -1.11
C ALA A 67 34.56 -10.54 -2.02
N LEU A 68 35.01 -9.30 -1.81
CA LEU A 68 36.10 -8.71 -2.59
C LEU A 68 37.46 -9.34 -2.25
N GLY A 69 37.72 -9.61 -0.97
CA GLY A 69 38.87 -10.41 -0.52
C GLY A 69 40.26 -9.84 -0.86
N ASP A 70 40.33 -8.62 -1.37
CA ASP A 70 41.56 -7.98 -1.89
C ASP A 70 42.03 -6.80 -1.03
N GLY A 71 41.53 -6.74 0.21
CA GLY A 71 41.87 -5.71 1.19
C GLY A 71 41.09 -4.39 1.02
N ARG A 72 40.18 -4.29 0.04
CA ARG A 72 39.24 -3.15 -0.06
C ARG A 72 38.09 -3.32 0.93
N GLU A 73 37.86 -2.27 1.72
CA GLU A 73 36.72 -2.19 2.63
C GLU A 73 35.61 -1.33 2.03
N VAL A 74 34.37 -1.79 2.20
CA VAL A 74 33.17 -1.00 1.92
C VAL A 74 32.71 -0.37 3.22
N GLU A 75 32.62 0.96 3.27
CA GLU A 75 32.16 1.67 4.46
C GLU A 75 30.63 1.57 4.62
N ALA A 76 30.19 1.18 5.83
CA ALA A 76 28.76 1.06 6.14
C ALA A 76 27.99 2.39 5.97
N ALA A 77 28.58 3.52 6.35
CA ALA A 77 27.95 4.83 6.19
C ALA A 77 27.75 5.20 4.72
N GLN A 78 28.74 4.91 3.87
CA GLN A 78 28.64 5.13 2.43
C GLN A 78 27.61 4.19 1.78
N MET A 79 27.57 2.92 2.20
CA MET A 79 26.53 1.96 1.78
C MET A 79 25.13 2.48 2.14
N GLN A 80 24.93 2.92 3.39
CA GLN A 80 23.66 3.46 3.86
C GLN A 80 23.22 4.64 2.99
N LYS A 81 24.11 5.61 2.76
CA LYS A 81 23.82 6.80 1.96
C LYS A 81 23.36 6.46 0.54
N VAL A 82 24.02 5.50 -0.11
CA VAL A 82 23.66 5.06 -1.46
C VAL A 82 22.29 4.37 -1.45
N LEU A 83 22.06 3.46 -0.51
CA LEU A 83 20.78 2.76 -0.37
C LEU A 83 19.63 3.73 -0.09
N GLU A 84 19.81 4.69 0.82
CA GLU A 84 18.81 5.72 1.12
C GLU A 84 18.42 6.54 -0.11
N ALA A 85 19.41 6.94 -0.93
CA ALA A 85 19.16 7.68 -2.15
C ALA A 85 18.30 6.88 -3.14
N HIS A 86 18.65 5.60 -3.37
CA HIS A 86 17.92 4.73 -4.30
C HIS A 86 16.52 4.36 -3.79
N VAL A 87 16.38 4.04 -2.50
CA VAL A 87 15.08 3.75 -1.90
C VAL A 87 14.16 4.97 -1.99
N ARG A 88 14.67 6.17 -1.68
CA ARG A 88 13.88 7.40 -1.80
C ARG A 88 13.43 7.65 -3.23
N ALA A 89 14.34 7.56 -4.20
CA ALA A 89 14.00 7.73 -5.61
C ALA A 89 12.94 6.72 -6.09
N GLN A 90 13.02 5.48 -5.64
CA GLN A 90 12.00 4.46 -5.94
C GLN A 90 10.64 4.80 -5.32
N LEU A 91 10.61 5.19 -4.05
CA LEU A 91 9.36 5.58 -3.36
C LEU A 91 8.72 6.81 -4.00
N ASP A 92 9.53 7.79 -4.42
CA ASP A 92 9.06 8.99 -5.12
C ASP A 92 8.44 8.63 -6.49
N SER A 93 9.07 7.74 -7.26
CA SER A 93 8.53 7.23 -8.53
C SER A 93 7.18 6.52 -8.36
N LEU A 94 7.01 5.73 -7.30
CA LEU A 94 5.73 5.09 -6.99
C LEU A 94 4.65 6.10 -6.59
N ALA A 95 5.02 7.24 -6.00
CA ALA A 95 4.08 8.29 -5.63
C ALA A 95 3.55 9.10 -6.82
N GLU A 96 4.26 9.11 -7.96
CA GLU A 96 3.79 9.76 -9.19
C GLU A 96 2.62 9.00 -9.85
N VAL A 97 2.47 7.71 -9.55
CA VAL A 97 1.37 6.88 -10.06
C VAL A 97 0.07 7.29 -9.37
N ARG A 98 -0.77 8.07 -10.08
CA ARG A 98 -2.13 8.38 -9.62
C ARG A 98 -3.02 7.16 -9.83
N PRO A 99 -3.60 6.55 -8.77
CA PRO A 99 -4.65 5.57 -8.98
C PRO A 99 -5.85 6.31 -9.57
N GLY A 100 -6.21 5.96 -10.81
CA GLY A 100 -7.43 6.44 -11.45
C GLY A 100 -8.64 5.92 -10.69
N LEU A 101 -9.08 6.65 -9.68
CA LEU A 101 -10.38 6.45 -9.05
C LEU A 101 -11.39 7.27 -9.85
N GLY A 102 -11.88 6.66 -10.93
CA GLY A 102 -13.11 7.08 -11.61
C GLY A 102 -14.35 6.83 -10.77
#